data_AF-A0A964QDJ8-F1
#
_entry.id   AF-A0A964QDJ8-F1
#
_cell.length_a   1.000
_cell.length_b   1.000
_cell.length_c   1.000
_cell.angle_alpha   90.00
_cell.angle_beta   90.00
_cell.angle_gamma   90.00
#
_symmetry.space_group_name_H-M   'P 1'
#
loop_
_entity.id
_entity.type
_entity.pdbx_description
1 polymer ?
#
loop_
_entity_poly.entity_id
_entity_poly.type
_entity_poly.pdbx_seq_one_letter_code
_entity_poly.pdbx_strand_id
1 'polypeptide(L)' 'TYLDQPAVRVIVRAAEPTGYKMSALIMGIVKSDAFLMRESQTTTND' A
#
# COMPACT_ATOMS: atom_id res chain seq x y z
N THR A 1 -20.24 -3.26 -8.34
CA THR A 1 -19.62 -4.28 -7.48
C THR A 1 -18.65 -3.59 -6.57
N TYR A 2 -18.85 -3.67 -5.25
CA TYR A 2 -17.92 -3.10 -4.26
C TYR A 2 -16.61 -3.89 -4.36
N LEU A 3 -15.57 -3.28 -4.92
CA LEU A 3 -14.24 -3.86 -4.99
C LEU A 3 -13.67 -3.85 -3.58
N ASP A 4 -13.99 -4.89 -2.82
CA ASP A 4 -13.31 -5.17 -1.57
C ASP A 4 -11.86 -5.47 -1.89
N GLN A 5 -11.01 -4.47 -1.71
CA GLN A 5 -9.56 -4.63 -1.68
C GLN A 5 -9.15 -4.62 -0.20
N PRO A 6 -8.95 -5.81 0.42
CA PRO A 6 -8.58 -5.90 1.83
C PRO A 6 -7.30 -5.11 2.14
N ALA A 7 -6.34 -5.09 1.20
CA ALA A 7 -5.13 -4.30 1.30
C ALA A 7 -5.40 -2.80 1.43
N VAL A 8 -6.31 -2.24 0.61
CA VAL A 8 -6.71 -0.83 0.70
C VAL A 8 -7.36 -0.55 2.05
N ARG A 9 -8.23 -1.45 2.54
CA ARG A 9 -8.87 -1.29 3.85
C ARG A 9 -7.85 -1.28 4.99
N VAL A 10 -6.84 -2.13 4.94
CA VAL A 10 -5.75 -2.16 5.93
C VAL A 10 -4.95 -0.86 5.88
N ILE A 11 -4.55 -0.39 4.70
CA ILE A 11 -3.81 0.87 4.52
C ILE A 11 -4.59 2.07 5.07
N VAL A 12 -5.89 2.16 4.75
CA VAL A 12 -6.75 3.26 5.21
C VAL A 12 -6.92 3.23 6.73
N ARG A 13 -7.15 2.05 7.33
CA ARG A 13 -7.22 1.90 8.80
C ARG A 13 -5.90 2.25 9.48
N ALA A 14 -4.77 1.87 8.90
CA ALA A 14 -3.45 2.21 9.44
C ALA A 14 -3.16 3.72 9.40
N ALA A 15 -3.85 4.49 8.53
CA ALA A 15 -3.71 5.93 8.45
C ALA A 15 -4.57 6.68 9.49
N GLU A 16 -5.56 6.03 10.11
CA GLU A 16 -6.47 6.65 11.09
C GLU A 16 -5.73 7.36 12.24
N PRO A 17 -4.72 6.77 12.91
CA PRO A 17 -3.99 7.43 14.01
C PRO A 17 -3.24 8.69 13.56
N THR A 18 -2.98 8.82 12.25
CA THR A 18 -2.29 9.99 11.68
C THR A 18 -3.26 11.09 11.24
N GLY A 19 -4.58 10.88 11.40
CA GLY A 19 -5.60 11.76 10.85
C GLY A 19 -5.74 11.60 9.34
N TYR A 20 -5.55 10.39 8.81
CA TYR A 20 -5.66 10.06 7.39
C TYR A 20 -4.74 10.91 6.48
N LYS A 21 -3.53 11.23 6.96
CA LYS A 21 -2.57 12.02 6.17
C LYS A 21 -2.25 11.32 4.86
N MET A 22 -2.21 12.08 3.77
CA MET A 22 -1.85 11.56 2.44
C MET A 22 -0.48 10.89 2.43
N SER A 23 0.49 11.40 3.20
CA SER A 23 1.81 10.77 3.35
C SER A 23 1.74 9.37 3.99
N ALA A 24 0.82 9.14 4.93
CA ALA A 24 0.63 7.83 5.54
C ALA A 24 0.00 6.83 4.54
N LEU A 25 -0.95 7.30 3.72
CA LEU A 25 -1.54 6.49 2.65
C LEU A 25 -0.50 6.10 1.60
N ILE A 26 0.30 7.05 1.12
CA ILE A 26 1.38 6.79 0.15
C ILE A 26 2.38 5.78 0.73
N MET A 27 2.82 5.99 1.97
CA MET A 27 3.75 5.07 2.64
C MET A 27 3.16 3.66 2.79
N GLY A 28 1.87 3.54 3.11
CA GLY A 28 1.18 2.25 3.19
C GLY A 28 1.09 1.54 1.84
N ILE A 29 0.89 2.28 0.74
CA ILE A 29 0.88 1.73 -0.63
C ILE A 29 2.27 1.24 -1.03
N VAL A 30 3.31 2.06 -0.84
CA VAL A 30 4.70 1.72 -1.20
C VAL A 30 5.19 0.48 -0.45
N LYS A 31 4.77 0.31 0.81
CA LYS A 31 5.12 -0.85 1.64
C LYS A 31 4.19 -2.05 1.49
N SER A 32 3.20 -1.98 0.60
CA SER A 32 2.27 -3.10 0.39
C SER A 32 2.95 -4.23 -0.39
N ASP A 33 2.55 -5.47 -0.12
CA ASP A 33 3.10 -6.66 -0.81
C ASP A 33 3.00 -6.54 -2.33
N ALA A 34 1.88 -6.03 -2.84
CA ALA A 34 1.68 -5.83 -4.27
C ALA A 34 2.73 -4.91 -4.91
N PHE A 35 3.15 -3.87 -4.18
CA PHE A 35 4.15 -2.91 -4.66
C PHE A 35 5.58 -3.45 -4.50
N LEU A 36 5.88 -4.07 -3.36
CA LEU A 36 7.19 -4.68 -3.08
C LEU A 36 7.50 -5.86 -4.02
N MET A 37 6.51 -6.70 -4.36
CA MET A 37 6.68 -7.78 -5.32
C MET A 37 6.99 -7.25 -6.73
N ARG A 38 6.33 -6.16 -7.16
CA ARG A 38 6.64 -5.50 -8.43
C ARG A 38 8.06 -4.92 -8.45
N GLU A 39 8.52 -4.36 -7.34
CA GLU A 39 9.89 -3.86 -7.22
C GLU A 39 10.90 -5.01 -7.37
N SER A 40 10.69 -6.13 -6.70
CA SER A 40 11.58 -7.31 -6.78
C SER A 40 11.70 -7.88 -8.21
N GLN A 41 10.63 -7.82 -9.00
CA GLN A 41 10.65 -8.19 -10.43
C GLN A 41 11.46 -7.21 -11.28
N THR A 42 11.49 -5.94 -10.88
CA THR A 42 12.25 -4.91 -11.59
C THR A 42 13.75 -5.03 -11.26
N THR A 43 14.10 -5.35 -10.01
CA THR A 43 15.49 -5.51 -9.57
C THR A 43 16.12 -6.85 -9.94
N THR A 44 15.33 -7.85 -10.38
CA THR A 44 15.84 -9.16 -10.85
C THR A 44 16.37 -9.11 -12.29
N ASN A 45 16.38 -7.94 -12.95
CA ASN A 45 17.03 -7.74 -14.24
C ASN A 45 18.18 -6.73 -14.08
N ASP A 46 19.37 -7.23 -13.71
CA ASP A 46 20.71 -6.80 -14.16
C ASP A 46 21.81 -7.53 -13.36
#